data_AF-A0A9D6ZCM8-F1
#
_entry.id   AF-A0A9D6ZCM8-F1
#
_cell.length_a   1.000
_cell.length_b   1.000
_cell.length_c   1.000
_cell.angle_alpha   90.00
_cell.angle_beta   90.00
_cell.angle_gamma   90.00
#
_symmetry.space_group_name_H-M   'P 1'
#
loop_
_entity.id
_entity.type
_entity.pdbx_description
1 polymer ?
#
loop_
_entity_poly.entity_id
_entity_poly.type
_entity_poly.pdbx_seq_one_letter_code
_entity_poly.pdbx_strand_id
1 'polypeptide(L)'
;MTMVMRESKLALGGFVVAVALTGLGLIDGALLEILQGVAPGFALAAGAALAVAGWWKFRSLDKRQQALFAGLERLMAGAETAQLTAADAGPEAVEVLGDVASALHAQHQITHSLMPSVNALIEQVNAVSERCRNALESTSSGTHEADVAVNELVQAVQEVARSAVEAADSTHQAAKEADNGKVTMTEAMGAMSSLGDQIGRASDAVTRLGKETQNIGAVLDVIRGIAEQTNLLALNAAIEAARAGEQGRGFAVVADEVRTLASRTQRSTQEIRQMIERLQGEAQSVVGVMGEGTRQATVVEELIENACISLAEIGGAVTSIDGMNTQIASAAEQQHAAVQSIHGMLSTRGTRGAALERTVEDLAEIADTLDGVSARLG
;
A
#
# COMPACT_ATOMS: atom_id res chain seq x y z
N MET A 1 -111.68 -61.24 -41.46
CA MET A 1 -110.59 -60.27 -41.74
C MET A 1 -109.93 -59.81 -40.42
N THR A 2 -109.49 -60.75 -39.60
CA THR A 2 -108.89 -60.47 -38.27
C THR A 2 -107.70 -61.39 -37.96
N MET A 3 -107.40 -62.38 -38.81
CA MET A 3 -106.27 -63.29 -38.63
C MET A 3 -104.99 -62.79 -39.31
N VAL A 4 -105.09 -62.08 -40.45
CA VAL A 4 -103.93 -61.58 -41.22
C VAL A 4 -103.22 -60.38 -40.55
N MET A 5 -103.91 -59.59 -39.73
CA MET A 5 -103.30 -58.43 -39.03
C MET A 5 -102.48 -58.82 -37.78
N ARG A 6 -102.67 -60.02 -37.22
CA ARG A 6 -101.96 -60.46 -36.00
C ARG A 6 -100.57 -61.02 -36.31
N GLU A 7 -100.37 -61.64 -37.47
CA GLU A 7 -99.04 -62.14 -37.88
C GLU A 7 -98.06 -61.02 -38.23
N SER A 8 -98.54 -59.91 -38.80
CA SER A 8 -97.69 -58.77 -39.20
C SER A 8 -97.05 -58.04 -38.00
N LYS A 9 -97.77 -57.90 -36.86
CA LYS A 9 -97.22 -57.25 -35.66
C LYS A 9 -96.20 -58.10 -34.90
N LEU A 10 -96.29 -59.43 -35.03
CA LEU A 10 -95.32 -60.38 -34.44
C LEU A 10 -94.01 -60.42 -35.24
N ALA A 11 -94.08 -60.34 -36.57
CA ALA A 11 -92.88 -60.27 -37.42
C ALA A 11 -92.08 -58.97 -37.19
N LEU A 12 -92.77 -57.83 -37.00
CA LEU A 12 -92.11 -56.54 -36.75
C LEU A 12 -91.39 -56.50 -35.38
N GLY A 13 -91.98 -57.14 -34.35
CA GLY A 13 -91.36 -57.23 -33.01
C GLY A 13 -90.09 -58.08 -32.99
N GLY A 14 -90.08 -59.20 -33.74
CA GLY A 14 -88.88 -60.03 -33.90
C GLY A 14 -87.74 -59.29 -34.62
N PHE A 15 -88.09 -58.46 -35.62
CA PHE A 15 -87.10 -57.68 -36.38
C PHE A 15 -86.43 -56.58 -35.53
N VAL A 16 -87.19 -55.84 -34.71
CA VAL A 16 -86.62 -54.79 -33.84
C VAL A 16 -85.68 -55.38 -32.77
N VAL A 17 -86.02 -56.54 -32.20
CA VAL A 17 -85.16 -57.24 -31.24
C VAL A 17 -83.88 -57.74 -31.90
N ALA A 18 -83.97 -58.29 -33.12
CA ALA A 18 -82.81 -58.76 -33.88
C ALA A 18 -81.85 -57.61 -34.26
N VAL A 19 -82.39 -56.44 -34.63
CA VAL A 19 -81.61 -55.22 -34.94
C VAL A 19 -80.93 -54.64 -33.68
N ALA A 20 -81.61 -54.65 -32.53
CA ALA A 20 -81.01 -54.21 -31.26
C ALA A 20 -79.86 -55.13 -30.82
N LEU A 21 -79.99 -56.43 -31.04
CA LEU A 21 -78.96 -57.41 -30.69
C LEU A 21 -77.74 -57.38 -31.62
N THR A 22 -77.92 -57.03 -32.90
CA THR A 22 -76.80 -56.76 -33.82
C THR A 22 -76.09 -55.46 -33.46
N GLY A 23 -76.83 -54.42 -33.04
CA GLY A 23 -76.25 -53.17 -32.53
C GLY A 23 -75.43 -53.35 -31.24
N LEU A 24 -75.74 -54.36 -30.42
CA LEU A 24 -74.96 -54.77 -29.24
C LEU A 24 -73.83 -55.77 -29.54
N GLY A 25 -73.60 -56.13 -30.82
CA GLY A 25 -72.53 -57.06 -31.22
C GLY A 25 -72.71 -58.49 -30.68
N LEU A 26 -73.95 -58.89 -30.34
CA LEU A 26 -74.25 -60.20 -29.76
C LEU A 26 -74.48 -61.30 -30.81
N ILE A 27 -74.71 -60.92 -32.08
CA ILE A 27 -75.06 -61.85 -33.16
C ILE A 27 -74.46 -61.36 -34.48
N ASP A 28 -73.93 -62.28 -35.28
CA ASP A 28 -73.36 -62.00 -36.59
C ASP A 28 -74.46 -61.85 -37.66
N GLY A 29 -74.22 -61.05 -38.71
CA GLY A 29 -75.22 -60.70 -39.72
C GLY A 29 -75.87 -61.92 -40.41
N ALA A 30 -75.14 -63.04 -40.46
CA ALA A 30 -75.60 -64.32 -41.03
C ALA A 30 -76.76 -64.97 -40.25
N LEU A 31 -76.91 -64.70 -38.95
CA LEU A 31 -77.99 -65.25 -38.13
C LEU A 31 -79.33 -64.52 -38.34
N LEU A 32 -79.27 -63.30 -38.89
CA LEU A 32 -80.44 -62.46 -39.15
C LEU A 32 -81.23 -62.95 -40.38
N GLU A 33 -80.55 -63.52 -41.38
CA GLU A 33 -81.19 -64.14 -42.55
C GLU A 33 -81.94 -65.44 -42.17
N ILE A 34 -81.38 -66.24 -41.26
CA ILE A 34 -82.03 -67.49 -40.80
C ILE A 34 -83.35 -67.18 -40.08
N LEU A 35 -83.43 -66.06 -39.35
CA LEU A 35 -84.63 -65.66 -38.62
C LEU A 35 -85.78 -65.17 -39.51
N GLN A 36 -85.51 -64.72 -40.74
CA GLN A 36 -86.56 -64.30 -41.69
C GLN A 36 -87.32 -65.47 -42.33
N GLY A 37 -86.78 -66.70 -42.27
CA GLY A 37 -87.38 -67.90 -42.86
C GLY A 37 -88.17 -68.80 -41.89
N VAL A 38 -88.30 -68.43 -40.61
CA VAL A 38 -88.84 -69.31 -39.56
C VAL A 38 -90.21 -68.83 -39.07
N ALA A 39 -91.15 -69.77 -38.86
CA ALA A 39 -92.51 -69.50 -38.38
C ALA A 39 -92.55 -68.66 -37.08
N PRO A 40 -93.53 -67.75 -36.90
CA PRO A 40 -93.52 -66.70 -35.87
C PRO A 40 -93.42 -67.18 -34.41
N GLY A 41 -93.70 -68.46 -34.12
CA GLY A 41 -93.55 -69.04 -32.78
C GLY A 41 -92.10 -69.24 -32.33
N PHE A 42 -91.16 -69.48 -33.26
CA PHE A 42 -89.75 -69.74 -32.93
C PHE A 42 -88.93 -68.44 -32.78
N ALA A 43 -89.34 -67.36 -33.44
CA ALA A 43 -88.69 -66.05 -33.35
C ALA A 43 -88.75 -65.45 -31.93
N LEU A 44 -89.87 -65.64 -31.21
CA LEU A 44 -90.02 -65.18 -29.82
C LEU A 44 -89.14 -65.96 -28.84
N ALA A 45 -89.02 -67.28 -29.03
CA ALA A 45 -88.16 -68.11 -28.19
C ALA A 45 -86.67 -67.79 -28.39
N ALA A 46 -86.25 -67.57 -29.64
CA ALA A 46 -84.89 -67.13 -29.97
C ALA A 46 -84.59 -65.73 -29.38
N GLY A 47 -85.53 -64.78 -29.51
CA GLY A 47 -85.39 -63.44 -28.93
C GLY A 47 -85.29 -63.44 -27.41
N ALA A 48 -86.08 -64.26 -26.71
CA ALA A 48 -85.99 -64.40 -25.26
C ALA A 48 -84.67 -65.05 -24.81
N ALA A 49 -84.21 -66.09 -25.50
CA ALA A 49 -82.92 -66.72 -25.23
C ALA A 49 -81.75 -65.74 -25.42
N LEU A 50 -81.81 -64.91 -26.47
CA LEU A 50 -80.82 -63.87 -26.73
C LEU A 50 -80.87 -62.72 -25.72
N ALA A 51 -82.06 -62.33 -25.24
CA ALA A 51 -82.20 -61.34 -24.18
C ALA A 51 -81.66 -61.85 -22.83
N VAL A 52 -81.89 -63.13 -22.50
CA VAL A 52 -81.29 -63.77 -21.31
C VAL A 52 -79.78 -63.90 -21.46
N ALA A 53 -79.28 -64.30 -22.62
CA ALA A 53 -77.84 -64.35 -22.91
C ALA A 53 -77.20 -62.95 -22.85
N GLY A 54 -77.88 -61.93 -23.37
CA GLY A 54 -77.47 -60.52 -23.31
C GLY A 54 -77.48 -59.98 -21.89
N TRP A 55 -78.52 -60.27 -21.09
CA TRP A 55 -78.59 -59.90 -19.69
C TRP A 55 -77.54 -60.61 -18.84
N TRP A 56 -77.28 -61.88 -19.13
CA TRP A 56 -76.21 -62.65 -18.47
C TRP A 56 -74.83 -62.10 -18.84
N LYS A 57 -74.59 -61.77 -20.13
CA LYS A 57 -73.36 -61.12 -20.59
C LYS A 57 -73.18 -59.73 -19.97
N PHE A 58 -74.23 -58.90 -19.91
CA PHE A 58 -74.21 -57.58 -19.29
C PHE A 58 -73.95 -57.66 -17.78
N ARG A 59 -74.66 -58.53 -17.06
CA ARG A 59 -74.44 -58.78 -15.63
C ARG A 59 -73.06 -59.36 -15.35
N SER A 60 -72.50 -60.15 -16.27
CA SER A 60 -71.12 -60.64 -16.17
C SER A 60 -70.10 -59.52 -16.40
N LEU A 61 -70.35 -58.60 -17.34
CA LEU A 61 -69.49 -57.47 -17.64
C LEU A 61 -69.50 -56.44 -16.49
N ASP A 62 -70.67 -56.11 -15.94
CA ASP A 62 -70.81 -55.19 -14.81
C ASP A 62 -70.08 -55.72 -13.56
N LYS A 63 -70.22 -57.03 -13.27
CA LYS A 63 -69.44 -57.68 -12.20
C LYS A 63 -67.93 -57.62 -12.43
N ARG A 64 -67.47 -57.85 -13.66
CA ARG A 64 -66.03 -57.76 -14.02
C ARG A 64 -65.50 -56.34 -13.87
N GLN A 65 -66.26 -55.33 -14.28
CA GLN A 65 -65.88 -53.93 -14.09
C GLN A 65 -65.79 -53.55 -12.61
N GLN A 66 -66.77 -53.95 -11.79
CA GLN A 66 -66.72 -53.71 -10.35
C GLN A 66 -65.53 -54.42 -9.68
N ALA A 67 -65.20 -55.64 -10.10
CA ALA A 67 -64.04 -56.36 -9.61
C ALA A 67 -62.72 -55.67 -10.00
N LEU A 68 -62.62 -55.13 -11.21
CA LEU A 68 -61.48 -54.31 -11.66
C LEU A 68 -61.33 -53.05 -10.80
N PHE A 69 -62.41 -52.30 -10.59
CA PHE A 69 -62.37 -51.08 -9.77
C PHE A 69 -62.04 -51.36 -8.31
N ALA A 70 -62.64 -52.39 -7.71
CA ALA A 70 -62.31 -52.82 -6.35
C ALA A 70 -60.86 -53.33 -6.24
N GLY A 71 -60.35 -53.98 -7.28
CA GLY A 71 -58.96 -54.41 -7.37
C GLY A 71 -57.99 -53.23 -7.44
N LEU A 72 -58.30 -52.21 -8.26
CA LEU A 72 -57.54 -50.97 -8.35
C LEU A 72 -57.58 -50.18 -7.03
N GLU A 73 -58.74 -50.09 -6.37
CA GLU A 73 -58.88 -49.41 -5.08
C GLU A 73 -58.06 -50.11 -3.98
N ARG A 74 -58.04 -51.45 -3.98
CA ARG A 74 -57.19 -52.24 -3.08
C ARG A 74 -55.69 -52.10 -3.37
N LEU A 75 -55.30 -52.07 -4.64
CA LEU A 75 -53.92 -51.79 -5.04
C LEU A 75 -53.49 -50.37 -4.61
N MET A 76 -54.36 -49.38 -4.81
CA MET A 76 -54.11 -48.00 -4.36
C MET A 76 -54.09 -47.88 -2.82
N ALA A 77 -54.80 -48.76 -2.11
CA ALA A 77 -54.75 -48.86 -0.65
C ALA A 77 -53.57 -49.71 -0.12
N GLY A 78 -52.68 -50.20 -0.99
CA GLY A 78 -51.45 -50.90 -0.59
C GLY A 78 -51.55 -52.43 -0.46
N ALA A 79 -52.57 -53.08 -1.04
CA ALA A 79 -52.67 -54.53 -1.03
C ALA A 79 -51.64 -55.20 -1.97
N GLU A 80 -51.03 -56.30 -1.52
CA GLU A 80 -50.13 -57.10 -2.35
C GLU A 80 -50.85 -57.70 -3.57
N THR A 81 -50.13 -57.72 -4.70
CA THR A 81 -50.58 -58.22 -6.02
C THR A 81 -51.17 -59.63 -5.96
N ALA A 82 -50.74 -60.42 -4.98
CA ALA A 82 -51.14 -61.81 -4.76
C ALA A 82 -52.57 -62.00 -4.22
N GLN A 83 -53.25 -60.94 -3.76
CA GLN A 83 -54.62 -61.04 -3.21
C GLN A 83 -55.74 -60.78 -4.23
N LEU A 84 -55.40 -60.44 -5.48
CA LEU A 84 -56.37 -60.23 -6.56
C LEU A 84 -56.72 -61.56 -7.19
N THR A 85 -57.40 -62.43 -6.45
CA THR A 85 -57.74 -63.76 -6.95
C THR A 85 -58.69 -63.67 -8.15
N ALA A 86 -58.33 -64.41 -9.20
CA ALA A 86 -58.98 -64.50 -10.51
C ALA A 86 -60.43 -65.04 -10.49
N ALA A 87 -61.04 -65.22 -9.31
CA ALA A 87 -62.29 -65.96 -9.16
C ALA A 87 -63.51 -65.24 -9.75
N ASP A 88 -63.52 -63.90 -9.80
CA ASP A 88 -64.68 -63.12 -10.28
C ASP A 88 -64.40 -62.17 -11.46
N ALA A 89 -63.13 -61.89 -11.81
CA ALA A 89 -62.76 -60.80 -12.72
C ALA A 89 -62.46 -61.22 -14.19
N GLY A 90 -62.17 -62.51 -14.44
CA GLY A 90 -61.74 -63.00 -15.76
C GLY A 90 -60.27 -62.68 -16.10
N PRO A 91 -59.69 -63.33 -17.14
CA PRO A 91 -58.24 -63.30 -17.40
C PRO A 91 -57.69 -61.92 -17.79
N GLU A 92 -58.40 -61.15 -18.62
CA GLU A 92 -57.97 -59.80 -19.05
C GLU A 92 -57.89 -58.79 -17.88
N ALA A 93 -58.79 -58.91 -16.89
CA ALA A 93 -58.79 -58.05 -15.71
C ALA A 93 -57.58 -58.30 -14.81
N VAL A 94 -57.17 -59.57 -14.68
CA VAL A 94 -55.99 -59.97 -13.90
C VAL A 94 -54.71 -59.49 -14.57
N GLU A 95 -54.65 -59.48 -15.90
CA GLU A 95 -53.52 -58.95 -16.68
C GLU A 95 -53.36 -57.43 -16.48
N VAL A 96 -54.43 -56.64 -16.67
CA VAL A 96 -54.40 -55.18 -16.46
C VAL A 96 -54.06 -54.81 -15.02
N LEU A 97 -54.62 -55.53 -14.03
CA LEU A 97 -54.29 -55.33 -12.63
C LEU A 97 -52.84 -55.72 -12.31
N GLY A 98 -52.31 -56.76 -12.95
CA GLY A 98 -50.90 -57.17 -12.86
C GLY A 98 -49.95 -56.14 -13.43
N ASP A 99 -50.28 -55.57 -14.60
CA ASP A 99 -49.51 -54.49 -15.23
C ASP A 99 -49.50 -53.22 -14.36
N VAL A 100 -50.67 -52.79 -13.88
CA VAL A 100 -50.77 -51.62 -12.97
C VAL A 100 -50.02 -51.89 -11.67
N ALA A 101 -50.12 -53.08 -11.11
CA ALA A 101 -49.40 -53.44 -9.90
C ALA A 101 -47.88 -53.50 -10.10
N SER A 102 -47.41 -53.99 -11.26
CA SER A 102 -46.00 -53.97 -11.63
C SER A 102 -45.49 -52.54 -11.80
N ALA A 103 -46.29 -51.65 -12.40
CA ALA A 103 -45.97 -50.24 -12.54
C ALA A 103 -45.96 -49.50 -11.19
N LEU A 104 -46.90 -49.81 -10.29
CA LEU A 104 -46.95 -49.26 -8.93
C LEU A 104 -45.74 -49.74 -8.10
N HIS A 105 -45.38 -51.01 -8.23
CA HIS A 105 -44.20 -51.59 -7.59
C HIS A 105 -42.90 -50.98 -8.13
N ALA A 106 -42.78 -50.82 -9.45
CA ALA A 106 -41.66 -50.13 -10.08
C ALA A 106 -41.57 -48.67 -9.61
N GLN A 107 -42.70 -47.95 -9.53
CA GLN A 107 -42.76 -46.59 -9.00
C GLN A 107 -42.32 -46.53 -7.53
N HIS A 108 -42.77 -47.46 -6.69
CA HIS A 108 -42.38 -47.52 -5.28
C HIS A 108 -40.89 -47.86 -5.12
N GLN A 109 -40.35 -48.78 -5.93
CA GLN A 109 -38.92 -49.07 -5.96
C GLN A 109 -38.10 -47.84 -6.38
N ILE A 110 -38.56 -47.09 -7.39
CA ILE A 110 -37.91 -45.84 -7.81
C ILE A 110 -37.92 -44.83 -6.65
N THR A 111 -39.07 -44.57 -6.03
CA THR A 111 -39.20 -43.67 -4.87
C THR A 111 -38.28 -44.10 -3.71
N HIS A 112 -38.26 -45.38 -3.36
CA HIS A 112 -37.42 -45.92 -2.29
C HIS A 112 -35.93 -45.83 -2.63
N SER A 113 -35.56 -45.97 -3.92
CA SER A 113 -34.17 -45.81 -4.36
C SER A 113 -33.70 -44.34 -4.40
N LEU A 114 -34.62 -43.38 -4.55
CA LEU A 114 -34.32 -41.95 -4.60
C LEU A 114 -34.10 -41.34 -3.20
N MET A 115 -34.78 -41.83 -2.16
CA MET A 115 -34.64 -41.34 -0.78
C MET A 115 -33.18 -41.25 -0.27
N PRO A 116 -32.36 -42.32 -0.34
CA PRO A 116 -30.96 -42.23 0.09
C PRO A 116 -30.15 -41.23 -0.74
N SER A 117 -30.47 -41.06 -2.03
CA SER A 117 -29.81 -40.05 -2.89
C SER A 117 -30.18 -38.61 -2.50
N VAL A 118 -31.46 -38.34 -2.18
CA VAL A 118 -31.91 -37.03 -1.69
C VAL A 118 -31.26 -36.71 -0.34
N ASN A 119 -31.24 -37.65 0.60
CA ASN A 119 -30.61 -37.45 1.90
C ASN A 119 -29.09 -37.20 1.78
N ALA A 120 -28.40 -37.95 0.91
CA ALA A 120 -26.99 -37.71 0.63
C ALA A 120 -26.74 -36.32 0.00
N LEU A 121 -27.67 -35.82 -0.82
CA LEU A 121 -27.58 -34.49 -1.40
C LEU A 121 -27.80 -33.40 -0.34
N ILE A 122 -28.76 -33.56 0.58
CA ILE A 122 -28.98 -32.66 1.73
C ILE A 122 -27.71 -32.56 2.58
N GLU A 123 -27.10 -33.71 2.93
CA GLU A 123 -25.87 -33.74 3.71
C GLU A 123 -24.71 -33.02 2.98
N GLN A 124 -24.58 -33.23 1.67
CA GLN A 124 -23.59 -32.53 0.85
C GLN A 124 -23.83 -31.01 0.78
N VAL A 125 -25.07 -30.58 0.55
CA VAL A 125 -25.43 -29.14 0.50
C VAL A 125 -25.16 -28.47 1.83
N ASN A 126 -25.52 -29.10 2.96
CA ASN A 126 -25.23 -28.60 4.30
C ASN A 126 -23.72 -28.48 4.55
N ALA A 127 -22.95 -29.52 4.21
CA ALA A 127 -21.50 -29.50 4.36
C ALA A 127 -20.82 -28.43 3.48
N VAL A 128 -21.30 -28.21 2.26
CA VAL A 128 -20.81 -27.13 1.38
C VAL A 128 -21.20 -25.76 1.92
N SER A 129 -22.44 -25.59 2.40
CA SER A 129 -22.94 -24.35 2.98
C SER A 129 -22.13 -23.94 4.22
N GLU A 130 -21.81 -24.89 5.10
CA GLU A 130 -20.97 -24.64 6.29
C GLU A 130 -19.52 -24.25 5.90
N ARG A 131 -18.92 -24.96 4.93
CA ARG A 131 -17.60 -24.58 4.40
C ARG A 131 -17.59 -23.17 3.80
N CYS A 132 -18.63 -22.81 3.06
CA CYS A 132 -18.77 -21.49 2.47
C CYS A 132 -18.96 -20.40 3.54
N ARG A 133 -19.74 -20.65 4.60
CA ARG A 133 -19.87 -19.73 5.75
C ARG A 133 -18.53 -19.46 6.43
N ASN A 134 -17.79 -20.52 6.76
CA ASN A 134 -16.49 -20.39 7.41
C ASN A 134 -15.48 -19.63 6.51
N ALA A 135 -15.51 -19.89 5.19
CA ALA A 135 -14.69 -19.18 4.23
C ALA A 135 -15.08 -17.70 4.08
N LEU A 136 -16.38 -17.38 4.16
CA LEU A 136 -16.91 -16.02 4.11
C LEU A 136 -16.48 -15.23 5.35
N GLU A 137 -16.64 -15.80 6.55
CA GLU A 137 -16.23 -15.16 7.81
C GLU A 137 -14.72 -14.87 7.82
N SER A 138 -13.91 -15.87 7.46
CA SER A 138 -12.44 -15.72 7.36
C SER A 138 -12.05 -14.67 6.30
N THR A 139 -12.77 -14.64 5.18
CA THR A 139 -12.52 -13.64 4.12
C THR A 139 -12.90 -12.25 4.60
N SER A 140 -14.06 -12.08 5.21
CA SER A 140 -14.56 -10.78 5.71
C SER A 140 -13.62 -10.18 6.76
N SER A 141 -13.25 -10.96 7.77
CA SER A 141 -12.31 -10.54 8.81
C SER A 141 -10.95 -10.16 8.22
N GLY A 142 -10.38 -11.04 7.38
CA GLY A 142 -9.09 -10.77 6.74
C GLY A 142 -9.13 -9.58 5.77
N THR A 143 -10.27 -9.31 5.12
CA THR A 143 -10.41 -8.12 4.28
C THR A 143 -10.46 -6.85 5.10
N HIS A 144 -11.17 -6.85 6.23
CA HIS A 144 -11.27 -5.68 7.09
C HIS A 144 -9.92 -5.30 7.72
N GLU A 145 -9.18 -6.28 8.22
CA GLU A 145 -7.82 -6.04 8.75
C GLU A 145 -6.87 -5.50 7.67
N ALA A 146 -6.95 -6.06 6.46
CA ALA A 146 -6.15 -5.57 5.33
C ALA A 146 -6.52 -4.14 4.94
N ASP A 147 -7.80 -3.74 5.01
CA ASP A 147 -8.24 -2.38 4.67
C ASP A 147 -7.68 -1.36 5.67
N VAL A 148 -7.68 -1.69 6.96
CA VAL A 148 -7.06 -0.85 8.00
C VAL A 148 -5.57 -0.68 7.72
N ALA A 149 -4.85 -1.79 7.51
CA ALA A 149 -3.40 -1.75 7.24
C ALA A 149 -3.06 -0.96 5.95
N VAL A 150 -3.88 -1.10 4.90
CA VAL A 150 -3.70 -0.35 3.65
C VAL A 150 -3.88 1.16 3.88
N ASN A 151 -4.88 1.57 4.66
CA ASN A 151 -5.08 2.99 4.98
C ASN A 151 -3.91 3.56 5.80
N GLU A 152 -3.39 2.82 6.77
CA GLU A 152 -2.19 3.20 7.52
C GLU A 152 -0.97 3.32 6.61
N LEU A 153 -0.78 2.38 5.67
CA LEU A 153 0.29 2.43 4.68
C LEU A 153 0.18 3.65 3.76
N VAL A 154 -1.02 4.05 3.33
CA VAL A 154 -1.22 5.26 2.52
C VAL A 154 -0.72 6.49 3.28
N GLN A 155 -1.07 6.62 4.56
CA GLN A 155 -0.64 7.75 5.39
C GLN A 155 0.88 7.74 5.58
N ALA A 156 1.47 6.58 5.89
CA ALA A 156 2.91 6.46 6.07
C ALA A 156 3.69 6.83 4.79
N VAL A 157 3.24 6.38 3.61
CA VAL A 157 3.87 6.72 2.33
C VAL A 157 3.79 8.22 2.04
N GLN A 158 2.65 8.86 2.31
CA GLN A 158 2.49 10.31 2.15
C GLN A 158 3.42 11.09 3.10
N GLU A 159 3.58 10.61 4.33
CA GLU A 159 4.47 11.22 5.31
C GLU A 159 5.94 11.08 4.91
N VAL A 160 6.36 9.93 4.38
CA VAL A 160 7.71 9.72 3.83
C VAL A 160 7.97 10.65 2.66
N ALA A 161 7.03 10.79 1.72
CA ALA A 161 7.15 11.71 0.59
C ALA A 161 7.30 13.17 1.06
N ARG A 162 6.47 13.61 2.01
CA ARG A 162 6.56 14.95 2.60
C ARG A 162 7.92 15.16 3.29
N SER A 163 8.36 14.19 4.08
CA SER A 163 9.64 14.26 4.81
C SER A 163 10.83 14.36 3.85
N ALA A 164 10.79 13.67 2.71
CA ALA A 164 11.82 13.77 1.69
C ALA A 164 11.89 15.17 1.07
N VAL A 165 10.74 15.83 0.83
CA VAL A 165 10.68 17.20 0.33
C VAL A 165 11.20 18.19 1.37
N GLU A 166 10.77 18.09 2.62
CA GLU A 166 11.25 18.96 3.71
C GLU A 166 12.76 18.79 3.95
N ALA A 167 13.27 17.56 3.81
CA ALA A 167 14.70 17.29 3.87
C ALA A 167 15.45 17.90 2.68
N ALA A 168 14.88 17.89 1.47
CA ALA A 168 15.46 18.52 0.28
C ALA A 168 15.56 20.05 0.44
N ASP A 169 14.53 20.70 0.95
CA ASP A 169 14.54 22.13 1.26
C ASP A 169 15.62 22.47 2.31
N SER A 170 15.72 21.63 3.35
CA SER A 170 16.75 21.78 4.39
C SER A 170 18.17 21.61 3.83
N THR A 171 18.38 20.65 2.93
CA THR A 171 19.67 20.50 2.24
C THR A 171 19.99 21.68 1.35
N HIS A 172 19.01 22.23 0.62
CA HIS A 172 19.23 23.41 -0.21
C HIS A 172 19.63 24.64 0.64
N GLN A 173 19.00 24.83 1.80
CA GLN A 173 19.39 25.88 2.74
C GLN A 173 20.81 25.66 3.29
N ALA A 174 21.16 24.42 3.67
CA ALA A 174 22.51 24.09 4.12
C ALA A 174 23.58 24.33 3.05
N ALA A 175 23.29 24.01 1.78
CA ALA A 175 24.18 24.28 0.65
C ALA A 175 24.44 25.79 0.50
N LYS A 176 23.39 26.60 0.61
CA LYS A 176 23.49 28.06 0.55
C LYS A 176 24.32 28.63 1.72
N GLU A 177 24.15 28.09 2.92
CA GLU A 177 24.94 28.49 4.09
C GLU A 177 26.42 28.12 3.94
N ALA A 178 26.72 26.94 3.38
CA ALA A 178 28.09 26.54 3.08
C ALA A 178 28.74 27.46 2.04
N ASP A 179 28.02 27.85 0.99
CA ASP A 179 28.52 28.77 -0.04
C ASP A 179 28.77 30.18 0.54
N ASN A 180 27.83 30.71 1.33
CA ASN A 180 28.03 31.97 2.06
C ASN A 180 29.25 31.90 3.02
N GLY A 181 29.43 30.76 3.69
CA GLY A 181 30.61 30.51 4.52
C GLY A 181 31.91 30.58 3.72
N LYS A 182 31.92 30.01 2.51
CA LYS A 182 33.08 30.04 1.60
C LYS A 182 33.40 31.45 1.13
N VAL A 183 32.38 32.26 0.81
CA VAL A 183 32.57 33.68 0.48
C VAL A 183 33.20 34.42 1.66
N THR A 184 32.68 34.22 2.88
CA THR A 184 33.20 34.85 4.10
C THR A 184 34.65 34.46 4.37
N MET A 185 35.01 33.18 4.19
CA MET A 185 36.40 32.71 4.31
C MET A 185 37.32 33.35 3.26
N THR A 186 36.84 33.53 2.03
CA THR A 186 37.61 34.19 0.96
C THR A 186 37.87 35.66 1.30
N GLU A 187 36.89 36.37 1.86
CA GLU A 187 37.07 37.74 2.35
C GLU A 187 38.06 37.80 3.52
N ALA A 188 37.97 36.85 4.45
CA ALA A 188 38.91 36.75 5.57
C ALA A 188 40.35 36.51 5.11
N MET A 189 40.55 35.66 4.09
CA MET A 189 41.87 35.43 3.48
C MET A 189 42.44 36.72 2.88
N GLY A 190 41.62 37.49 2.15
CA GLY A 190 42.03 38.80 1.63
C GLY A 190 42.39 39.81 2.72
N ALA A 191 41.63 39.83 3.82
CA ALA A 191 41.92 40.68 4.97
C ALA A 191 43.24 40.31 5.67
N MET A 192 43.54 39.01 5.81
CA MET A 192 44.80 38.53 6.39
C MET A 192 46.01 38.86 5.51
N SER A 193 45.89 38.69 4.20
CA SER A 193 46.93 39.10 3.26
C SER A 193 47.22 40.61 3.37
N SER A 194 46.16 41.44 3.41
CA SER A 194 46.34 42.89 3.61
C SER A 194 46.95 43.22 4.98
N LEU A 195 46.65 42.46 6.03
CA LEU A 195 47.25 42.64 7.34
C LEU A 195 48.76 42.32 7.30
N GLY A 196 49.14 41.23 6.64
CA GLY A 196 50.54 40.86 6.41
C GLY A 196 51.33 41.99 5.73
N ASP A 197 50.77 42.57 4.67
CA ASP A 197 51.38 43.70 3.96
C ASP A 197 51.53 44.95 4.84
N GLN A 198 50.52 45.27 5.67
CA GLN A 198 50.57 46.40 6.59
C GLN A 198 51.63 46.22 7.67
N ILE A 199 51.75 45.01 8.24
CA ILE A 199 52.80 44.68 9.21
C ILE A 199 54.17 44.76 8.55
N GLY A 200 54.33 44.26 7.33
CA GLY A 200 55.59 44.36 6.57
C GLY A 200 56.03 45.81 6.37
N ARG A 201 55.11 46.68 5.91
CA ARG A 201 55.38 48.12 5.76
C ARG A 201 55.75 48.81 7.08
N ALA A 202 55.11 48.41 8.18
CA ALA A 202 55.39 48.97 9.49
C ALA A 202 56.78 48.52 9.99
N SER A 203 57.14 47.26 9.77
CA SER A 203 58.47 46.70 10.06
C SER A 203 59.57 47.44 9.31
N ASP A 204 59.35 47.74 8.02
CA ASP A 204 60.28 48.54 7.22
C ASP A 204 60.46 49.96 7.77
N ALA A 205 59.37 50.60 8.21
CA ALA A 205 59.42 51.94 8.79
C ALA A 205 60.21 51.98 10.10
N VAL A 206 60.00 51.00 10.99
CA VAL A 206 60.75 50.87 12.25
C VAL A 206 62.21 50.52 11.98
N THR A 207 62.50 49.68 10.99
CA THR A 207 63.86 49.37 10.55
C THR A 207 64.58 50.63 10.05
N ARG A 208 63.91 51.49 9.28
CA ARG A 208 64.46 52.80 8.88
C ARG A 208 64.71 53.71 10.09
N LEU A 209 63.79 53.75 11.06
CA LEU A 209 63.98 54.51 12.31
C LEU A 209 65.21 54.03 13.10
N GLY A 210 65.46 52.71 13.15
CA GLY A 210 66.66 52.13 13.73
C GLY A 210 67.95 52.62 13.04
N LYS A 211 67.95 52.73 11.70
CA LYS A 211 69.08 53.26 10.94
C LYS A 211 69.29 54.77 11.18
N GLU A 212 68.22 55.56 11.20
CA GLU A 212 68.31 57.00 11.47
C GLU A 212 68.82 57.30 12.89
N THR A 213 68.36 56.54 13.89
CA THR A 213 68.88 56.67 15.26
C THR A 213 70.35 56.28 15.37
N GLN A 214 70.82 55.31 14.57
CA GLN A 214 72.25 54.99 14.47
C GLN A 214 73.08 56.15 13.89
N ASN A 215 72.57 56.83 12.86
CA ASN A 215 73.21 58.03 12.31
C ASN A 215 73.30 59.16 13.35
N ILE A 216 72.23 59.38 14.14
CA ILE A 216 72.24 60.36 15.24
C ILE A 216 73.30 60.00 16.29
N GLY A 217 73.44 58.71 16.62
CA GLY A 217 74.49 58.22 17.51
C GLY A 217 75.89 58.62 17.06
N ALA A 218 76.20 58.45 15.77
CA ALA A 218 77.49 58.85 15.19
C ALA A 218 77.73 60.37 15.25
N VAL A 219 76.69 61.19 15.03
CA VAL A 219 76.78 62.65 15.19
C VAL A 219 77.07 63.03 16.64
N LEU A 220 76.45 62.36 17.61
CA LEU A 220 76.70 62.61 19.03
C LEU A 220 78.13 62.23 19.45
N ASP A 221 78.73 61.21 18.85
CA ASP A 221 80.16 60.90 19.03
C ASP A 221 81.06 62.06 18.59
N VAL A 222 80.76 62.67 17.44
CA VAL A 222 81.49 63.84 16.94
C VAL A 222 81.34 65.04 17.89
N ILE A 223 80.11 65.34 18.34
CA ILE A 223 79.87 66.46 19.27
C ILE A 223 80.59 66.23 20.60
N ARG A 224 80.58 65.00 21.13
CA ARG A 224 81.32 64.66 22.35
C ARG A 224 82.81 64.90 22.16
N GLY A 225 83.36 64.48 21.02
CA GLY A 225 84.76 64.74 20.65
C GLY A 225 85.10 66.24 20.57
N ILE A 226 84.22 67.05 19.98
CA ILE A 226 84.38 68.52 19.92
C ILE A 226 84.35 69.13 21.32
N ALA A 227 83.40 68.71 22.17
CA ALA A 227 83.30 69.21 23.54
C ALA A 227 84.55 68.83 24.37
N GLU A 228 85.10 67.64 24.17
CA GLU A 228 86.32 67.17 24.81
C GLU A 228 87.56 67.98 24.37
N GLN A 229 87.67 68.26 23.07
CA GLN A 229 88.69 69.17 22.52
C GLN A 229 88.54 70.60 23.04
N THR A 230 87.31 71.11 23.12
CA THR A 230 87.02 72.45 23.62
C THR A 230 87.37 72.57 25.11
N ASN A 231 87.10 71.52 25.89
CA ASN A 231 87.48 71.44 27.29
C ASN A 231 89.01 71.46 27.47
N LEU A 232 89.75 70.73 26.63
CA LEU A 232 91.22 70.74 26.62
C LEU A 232 91.80 72.10 26.19
N LEU A 233 91.22 72.73 25.16
CA LEU A 233 91.60 74.07 24.72
C LEU A 233 91.37 75.12 25.82
N ALA A 234 90.21 75.07 26.48
CA ALA A 234 89.87 75.95 27.58
C ALA A 234 90.82 75.77 28.77
N LEU A 235 91.19 74.53 29.09
CA LEU A 235 92.18 74.24 30.13
C LEU A 235 93.54 74.87 29.80
N ASN A 236 94.03 74.70 28.57
CA ASN A 236 95.29 75.32 28.14
C ASN A 236 95.22 76.85 28.20
N ALA A 237 94.09 77.45 27.82
CA ALA A 237 93.88 78.89 27.93
C ALA A 237 93.85 79.38 29.37
N ALA A 238 93.23 78.63 30.29
CA ALA A 238 93.21 78.95 31.72
C ALA A 238 94.63 78.91 32.32
N ILE A 239 95.44 77.91 31.92
CA ILE A 239 96.86 77.80 32.33
C ILE A 239 97.65 79.02 31.84
N GLU A 240 97.52 79.41 30.58
CA GLU A 240 98.26 80.54 30.03
C GLU A 240 97.79 81.88 30.60
N ALA A 241 96.49 82.03 30.88
CA ALA A 241 95.93 83.18 31.58
C ALA A 241 96.47 83.32 33.00
N ALA A 242 96.60 82.20 33.74
CA ALA A 242 97.25 82.20 35.06
C ALA A 242 98.74 82.59 34.96
N ARG A 243 99.42 82.18 33.89
CA ARG A 243 100.83 82.50 33.63
C ARG A 243 101.06 84.00 33.34
N ALA A 244 100.09 84.69 32.74
CA ALA A 244 100.12 86.12 32.48
C ALA A 244 99.83 87.01 33.72
N GLY A 245 99.49 86.41 34.87
CA GLY A 245 99.26 87.13 36.12
C GLY A 245 98.04 88.07 36.05
N GLU A 246 98.16 89.29 36.58
CA GLU A 246 97.05 90.26 36.64
C GLU A 246 96.51 90.66 35.26
N GLN A 247 97.35 90.66 34.21
CA GLN A 247 96.92 90.95 32.84
C GLN A 247 96.04 89.85 32.23
N GLY A 248 96.11 88.62 32.78
CA GLY A 248 95.37 87.46 32.31
C GLY A 248 94.00 87.23 33.00
N ARG A 249 93.63 88.02 34.02
CA ARG A 249 92.40 87.76 34.81
C ARG A 249 91.13 87.69 33.98
N GLY A 250 90.96 88.59 33.01
CA GLY A 250 89.79 88.57 32.12
C GLY A 250 89.74 87.32 31.25
N PHE A 251 90.89 86.87 30.73
CA PHE A 251 91.01 85.64 29.94
C PHE A 251 90.78 84.39 30.79
N ALA A 252 91.21 84.37 32.05
CA ALA A 252 90.99 83.24 32.96
C ALA A 252 89.49 82.99 33.21
N VAL A 253 88.71 84.06 33.41
CA VAL A 253 87.24 83.95 33.60
C VAL A 253 86.57 83.39 32.35
N VAL A 254 86.96 83.86 31.16
CA VAL A 254 86.42 83.33 29.89
C VAL A 254 86.81 81.86 29.70
N ALA A 255 88.04 81.48 30.02
CA ALA A 255 88.51 80.11 29.90
C ALA A 255 87.72 79.14 30.83
N ASP A 256 87.43 79.54 32.07
CA ASP A 256 86.61 78.73 32.99
C ASP A 256 85.14 78.62 32.54
N GLU A 257 84.57 79.68 31.95
CA GLU A 257 83.21 79.64 31.40
C GLU A 257 83.14 78.68 30.19
N VAL A 258 84.11 78.75 29.27
CA VAL A 258 84.22 77.82 28.14
C VAL A 258 84.40 76.37 28.63
N ARG A 259 85.21 76.15 29.67
CA ARG A 259 85.40 74.83 30.27
C ARG A 259 84.10 74.28 30.86
N THR A 260 83.35 75.13 31.57
CA THR A 260 82.04 74.78 32.13
C THR A 260 81.03 74.45 31.04
N LEU A 261 81.00 75.22 29.96
CA LEU A 261 80.12 75.00 28.81
C LEU A 261 80.46 73.69 28.08
N ALA A 262 81.75 73.39 27.91
CA ALA A 262 82.22 72.15 27.33
C ALA A 262 81.84 70.92 28.18
N SER A 263 81.98 71.00 29.51
CA SER A 263 81.55 69.95 30.43
C SER A 263 80.02 69.74 30.42
N ARG A 264 79.23 70.82 30.38
CA ARG A 264 77.76 70.73 30.21
C ARG A 264 77.39 70.07 28.89
N THR A 265 78.08 70.42 27.79
CA THR A 265 77.86 69.83 26.48
C THR A 265 78.15 68.32 26.49
N GLN A 266 79.27 67.89 27.07
CA GLN A 266 79.58 66.45 27.22
C GLN A 266 78.48 65.71 27.99
N ARG A 267 78.02 66.26 29.12
CA ARG A 267 76.95 65.64 29.93
C ARG A 267 75.66 65.49 29.13
N SER A 268 75.22 66.54 28.45
CA SER A 268 74.01 66.48 27.61
C SER A 268 74.16 65.49 26.45
N THR A 269 75.33 65.42 25.79
CA THR A 269 75.57 64.41 24.74
C THR A 269 75.51 62.97 25.26
N GLN A 270 75.95 62.74 26.51
CA GLN A 270 75.86 61.43 27.16
C GLN A 270 74.40 61.06 27.48
N GLU A 271 73.61 62.00 28.00
CA GLU A 271 72.19 61.79 28.27
C GLU A 271 71.41 61.49 26.98
N ILE A 272 71.68 62.23 25.89
CA ILE A 272 71.06 61.97 24.58
C ILE A 272 71.48 60.61 24.03
N ARG A 273 72.75 60.19 24.21
CA ARG A 273 73.20 58.86 23.80
C ARG A 273 72.43 57.74 24.47
N GLN A 274 72.22 57.83 25.78
CA GLN A 274 71.41 56.85 26.52
C GLN A 274 69.95 56.83 26.03
N MET A 275 69.39 57.96 25.61
CA MET A 275 68.08 58.00 24.95
C MET A 275 68.08 57.27 23.60
N ILE A 276 69.11 57.48 22.78
CA ILE A 276 69.25 56.83 21.46
C ILE A 276 69.44 55.31 21.60
N GLU A 277 70.26 54.84 22.54
CA GLU A 277 70.45 53.41 22.80
C GLU A 277 69.14 52.72 23.21
N ARG A 278 68.34 53.37 24.08
CA ARG A 278 67.00 52.88 24.43
C ARG A 278 66.05 52.83 23.24
N LEU A 279 66.01 53.89 22.42
CA LEU A 279 65.19 53.94 21.20
C LEU A 279 65.56 52.83 20.21
N GLN A 280 66.85 52.53 20.05
CA GLN A 280 67.31 51.42 19.20
C GLN A 280 66.85 50.06 19.74
N GLY A 281 66.98 49.83 21.05
CA GLY A 281 66.52 48.60 21.69
C GLY A 281 65.01 48.41 21.54
N GLU A 282 64.23 49.46 21.76
CA GLU A 282 62.76 49.44 21.58
C GLU A 282 62.39 49.20 20.11
N ALA A 283 63.03 49.87 19.15
CA ALA A 283 62.81 49.65 17.73
C ALA A 283 63.07 48.18 17.33
N GLN A 284 64.15 47.58 17.82
CA GLN A 284 64.48 46.19 17.52
C GLN A 284 63.48 45.21 18.17
N SER A 285 62.99 45.52 19.37
CA SER A 285 61.92 44.74 20.01
C SER A 285 60.62 44.80 19.19
N VAL A 286 60.22 45.97 18.69
CA VAL A 286 59.03 46.14 17.86
C VAL A 286 59.13 45.35 16.55
N VAL A 287 60.30 45.36 15.89
CA VAL A 287 60.53 44.53 14.68
C VAL A 287 60.34 43.04 14.99
N GLY A 288 60.80 42.56 16.15
CA GLY A 288 60.58 41.18 16.59
C GLY A 288 59.09 40.85 16.75
N VAL A 289 58.32 41.72 17.39
CA VAL A 289 56.86 41.56 17.55
C VAL A 289 56.15 41.58 16.19
N MET A 290 56.57 42.45 15.28
CA MET A 290 56.02 42.49 13.93
C MET A 290 56.31 41.21 13.15
N GLY A 291 57.52 40.65 13.25
CA GLY A 291 57.86 39.37 12.63
C GLY A 291 56.99 38.22 13.12
N GLU A 292 56.71 38.18 14.43
CA GLU A 292 55.77 37.22 15.00
C GLU A 292 54.33 37.44 14.50
N GLY A 293 53.90 38.70 14.39
CA GLY A 293 52.60 39.06 13.81
C GLY A 293 52.44 38.58 12.36
N THR A 294 53.47 38.74 11.52
CA THR A 294 53.47 38.19 10.15
C THR A 294 53.35 36.67 10.16
N ARG A 295 54.13 35.98 11.00
CA ARG A 295 54.07 34.51 11.11
C ARG A 295 52.68 34.04 11.52
N GLN A 296 52.05 34.74 12.46
CA GLN A 296 50.71 34.41 12.93
C GLN A 296 49.64 34.66 11.85
N ALA A 297 49.78 35.72 11.05
CA ALA A 297 48.91 35.94 9.90
C ALA A 297 48.98 34.78 8.89
N THR A 298 50.17 34.29 8.56
CA THR A 298 50.35 33.12 7.67
C THR A 298 49.70 31.85 8.22
N VAL A 299 49.79 31.60 9.54
CA VAL A 299 49.10 30.46 10.16
C VAL A 299 47.58 30.59 10.03
N VAL A 300 47.04 31.80 10.19
CA VAL A 300 45.60 32.04 10.03
C VAL A 300 45.16 31.84 8.58
N GLU A 301 45.98 32.22 7.60
CA GLU A 301 45.72 31.94 6.17
C GLU A 301 45.58 30.44 5.90
N GLU A 302 46.49 29.61 6.44
CA GLU A 302 46.42 28.15 6.32
C GLU A 302 45.15 27.57 6.98
N LEU A 303 44.74 28.10 8.14
CA LEU A 303 43.49 27.70 8.80
C LEU A 303 42.25 28.06 7.96
N ILE A 304 42.26 29.23 7.31
CA ILE A 304 41.18 29.66 6.42
C ILE A 304 41.10 28.75 5.19
N GLU A 305 42.24 28.34 4.62
CA GLU A 305 42.28 27.40 3.50
C GLU A 305 41.67 26.03 3.88
N ASN A 306 42.05 25.50 5.05
CA ASN A 306 41.48 24.26 5.57
C ASN A 306 39.96 24.36 5.82
N ALA A 307 39.49 25.51 6.32
CA ALA A 307 38.06 25.79 6.48
C ALA A 307 37.33 25.81 5.13
N CYS A 308 37.92 26.42 4.09
CA CYS A 308 37.39 26.39 2.72
C CYS A 308 37.25 24.97 2.16
N ILE A 309 38.24 24.10 2.39
CA ILE A 309 38.18 22.69 1.98
C ILE A 309 37.03 21.98 2.69
N SER A 310 36.90 22.20 4.00
CA SER A 310 35.85 21.56 4.81
C SER A 310 34.44 21.99 4.36
N LEU A 311 34.26 23.28 4.04
CA LEU A 311 33.01 23.80 3.49
C LEU A 311 32.69 23.21 2.11
N ALA A 312 33.71 22.97 1.26
CA ALA A 312 33.52 22.32 -0.02
C ALA A 312 33.10 20.85 0.12
N GLU A 313 33.68 20.12 1.08
CA GLU A 313 33.27 18.74 1.40
C GLU A 313 31.83 18.68 1.92
N ILE A 314 31.44 19.62 2.79
CA ILE A 314 30.05 19.78 3.25
C ILE A 314 29.13 20.02 2.06
N GLY A 315 29.46 20.92 1.14
CA GLY A 315 28.66 21.18 -0.06
C GLY A 315 28.48 19.93 -0.93
N GLY A 316 29.53 19.11 -1.08
CA GLY A 316 29.45 17.83 -1.78
C GLY A 316 28.54 16.82 -1.08
N ALA A 317 28.65 16.68 0.24
CA ALA A 317 27.80 15.80 1.03
C ALA A 317 26.33 16.21 0.97
N VAL A 318 26.04 17.51 1.06
CA VAL A 318 24.69 18.07 0.94
C VAL A 318 24.07 17.76 -0.43
N THR A 319 24.85 17.91 -1.51
CA THR A 319 24.41 17.55 -2.87
C THR A 319 24.07 16.06 -2.98
N SER A 320 24.84 15.20 -2.31
CA SER A 320 24.54 13.76 -2.26
C SER A 320 23.23 13.47 -1.52
N ILE A 321 22.95 14.17 -0.42
CA ILE A 321 21.71 13.99 0.35
C ILE A 321 20.51 14.48 -0.46
N ASP A 322 20.62 15.61 -1.17
CA ASP A 322 19.55 16.10 -2.06
C ASP A 322 19.19 15.07 -3.15
N GLY A 323 20.21 14.44 -3.75
CA GLY A 323 20.02 13.32 -4.67
C GLY A 323 19.31 12.11 -4.04
N MET A 324 19.64 11.77 -2.78
CA MET A 324 18.95 10.71 -2.04
C MET A 324 17.49 11.07 -1.75
N ASN A 325 17.20 12.31 -1.36
CA ASN A 325 15.84 12.78 -1.09
C ASN A 325 14.97 12.69 -2.35
N THR A 326 15.53 13.04 -3.52
CA THR A 326 14.85 12.87 -4.81
C THR A 326 14.51 11.40 -5.09
N GLN A 327 15.42 10.47 -4.78
CA GLN A 327 15.16 9.04 -4.92
C GLN A 327 14.10 8.54 -3.95
N ILE A 328 14.12 9.00 -2.70
CA ILE A 328 13.11 8.64 -1.69
C ILE A 328 11.74 9.14 -2.11
N ALA A 329 11.63 10.37 -2.61
CA ALA A 329 10.37 10.92 -3.12
C ALA A 329 9.81 10.06 -4.27
N SER A 330 10.66 9.70 -5.24
CA SER A 330 10.26 8.81 -6.34
C SER A 330 9.85 7.41 -5.86
N ALA A 331 10.58 6.84 -4.89
CA ALA A 331 10.23 5.56 -4.29
C ALA A 331 8.90 5.62 -3.55
N ALA A 332 8.60 6.72 -2.85
CA ALA A 332 7.33 6.94 -2.19
C ALA A 332 6.16 7.04 -3.20
N GLU A 333 6.35 7.70 -4.34
CA GLU A 333 5.36 7.71 -5.43
C GLU A 333 5.07 6.30 -5.97
N GLN A 334 6.12 5.49 -6.18
CA GLN A 334 5.97 4.09 -6.60
C GLN A 334 5.24 3.25 -5.55
N GLN A 335 5.58 3.42 -4.27
CA GLN A 335 4.88 2.76 -3.17
C GLN A 335 3.42 3.18 -3.11
N HIS A 336 3.10 4.46 -3.34
CA HIS A 336 1.72 4.94 -3.36
C HIS A 336 0.90 4.23 -4.45
N ALA A 337 1.44 4.11 -5.67
CA ALA A 337 0.80 3.38 -6.76
C ALA A 337 0.59 1.88 -6.42
N ALA A 338 1.58 1.25 -5.78
CA ALA A 338 1.45 -0.14 -5.33
C ALA A 338 0.34 -0.31 -4.28
N VAL A 339 0.26 0.60 -3.31
CA VAL A 339 -0.77 0.58 -2.27
C VAL A 339 -2.17 0.80 -2.87
N GLN A 340 -2.33 1.70 -3.84
CA GLN A 340 -3.60 1.87 -4.56
C GLN A 340 -4.03 0.58 -5.30
N SER A 341 -3.08 -0.15 -5.89
CA SER A 341 -3.35 -1.44 -6.53
C SER A 341 -3.83 -2.49 -5.52
N ILE A 342 -3.19 -2.55 -4.34
CA ILE A 342 -3.62 -3.42 -3.22
C ILE A 342 -5.04 -3.06 -2.77
N HIS A 343 -5.33 -1.77 -2.61
CA HIS A 343 -6.67 -1.31 -2.26
C HIS A 343 -7.73 -1.76 -3.29
N GLY A 344 -7.43 -1.66 -4.59
CA GLY A 344 -8.31 -2.15 -5.66
C GLY A 344 -8.52 -3.67 -5.64
N MET A 345 -7.46 -4.45 -5.38
CA MET A 345 -7.55 -5.90 -5.19
C MET A 345 -8.42 -6.27 -3.98
N LEU A 346 -8.32 -5.50 -2.90
CA LEU A 346 -9.08 -5.70 -1.67
C LEU A 346 -10.57 -5.40 -1.87
N SER A 347 -10.89 -4.30 -2.55
CA SER A 347 -12.26 -3.99 -2.98
C SER A 347 -12.86 -5.12 -3.83
N THR A 348 -12.09 -5.65 -4.79
CA THR A 348 -12.51 -6.81 -5.60
C THR A 348 -12.77 -8.04 -4.74
N ARG A 349 -11.90 -8.31 -3.75
CA ARG A 349 -12.09 -9.41 -2.79
C ARG A 349 -13.37 -9.22 -1.97
N GLY A 350 -13.68 -8.00 -1.53
CA GLY A 350 -14.94 -7.67 -0.85
C GLY A 350 -16.17 -7.99 -1.71
N THR A 351 -16.18 -7.60 -2.99
CA THR A 351 -17.30 -7.94 -3.90
C THR A 351 -17.46 -9.45 -4.12
N ARG A 352 -16.35 -10.21 -4.15
CA ARG A 352 -16.39 -11.68 -4.21
C ARG A 352 -16.92 -12.30 -2.91
N GLY A 353 -16.62 -11.70 -1.76
CA GLY A 353 -17.21 -12.06 -0.47
C GLY A 353 -18.74 -11.90 -0.51
N ALA A 354 -19.25 -10.76 -0.97
CA ALA A 354 -20.69 -10.53 -1.10
C ALA A 354 -21.37 -11.51 -2.09
N ALA A 355 -20.68 -11.91 -3.16
CA ALA A 355 -21.19 -12.96 -4.05
C ALA A 355 -21.24 -14.33 -3.37
N LEU A 356 -20.23 -14.67 -2.56
CA LEU A 356 -20.19 -15.90 -1.77
C LEU A 356 -21.31 -15.93 -0.73
N GLU A 357 -21.62 -14.80 -0.10
CA GLU A 357 -22.75 -14.65 0.82
C GLU A 357 -24.08 -15.03 0.15
N ARG A 358 -24.36 -14.50 -1.05
CA ARG A 358 -25.54 -14.91 -1.83
C ARG A 358 -25.56 -16.39 -2.14
N THR A 359 -24.41 -16.99 -2.49
CA THR A 359 -24.38 -18.45 -2.74
C THR A 359 -24.66 -19.28 -1.48
N VAL A 360 -24.32 -18.77 -0.29
CA VAL A 360 -24.67 -19.43 0.98
C VAL A 360 -26.17 -19.35 1.23
N GLU A 361 -26.81 -18.21 0.92
CA GLU A 361 -28.26 -18.03 0.97
C GLU A 361 -28.97 -18.99 -0.01
N ASP A 362 -28.52 -19.05 -1.27
CA ASP A 362 -29.05 -19.97 -2.28
C ASP A 362 -28.93 -21.44 -1.85
N LEU A 363 -27.79 -21.83 -1.26
CA LEU A 363 -27.59 -23.19 -0.75
C LEU A 363 -28.53 -23.51 0.42
N ALA A 364 -28.86 -22.53 1.26
CA ALA A 364 -29.80 -22.71 2.36
C ALA A 364 -31.22 -22.92 1.83
N GLU A 365 -31.62 -22.18 0.79
CA GLU A 365 -32.91 -22.38 0.10
C GLU A 365 -32.96 -23.76 -0.58
N ILE A 366 -31.89 -24.18 -1.26
CA ILE A 366 -31.81 -25.51 -1.87
C ILE A 366 -31.94 -26.60 -0.80
N ALA A 367 -31.26 -26.46 0.34
CA ALA A 367 -31.38 -27.42 1.44
C ALA A 367 -32.82 -27.54 1.93
N ASP A 368 -33.52 -26.42 2.13
CA ASP A 368 -34.92 -26.38 2.57
C ASP A 368 -35.86 -27.04 1.54
N THR A 369 -35.67 -26.77 0.25
CA THR A 369 -36.46 -27.41 -0.81
C THR A 369 -36.23 -28.92 -0.87
N LEU A 370 -34.98 -29.38 -0.69
CA LEU A 370 -34.66 -30.81 -0.67
C LEU A 370 -35.23 -31.52 0.55
N ASP A 371 -35.21 -30.86 1.72
CA ASP A 371 -35.83 -31.38 2.93
C ASP A 371 -37.35 -31.53 2.74
N GLY A 372 -37.99 -30.53 2.12
CA GLY A 372 -39.40 -30.61 1.72
C GLY A 372 -39.71 -31.71 0.69
N VAL A 373 -38.79 -32.02 -0.22
CA VAL A 373 -38.91 -33.16 -1.16
C VAL A 373 -38.74 -34.49 -0.43
N SER A 374 -37.75 -34.60 0.47
CA SER A 374 -37.53 -35.80 1.30
C SER A 374 -38.77 -36.12 2.15
N ALA A 375 -39.37 -35.11 2.78
CA ALA A 375 -40.60 -35.23 3.58
C ALA A 375 -41.85 -35.61 2.77
N ARG A 376 -41.85 -35.41 1.44
CA ARG A 376 -42.94 -35.83 0.55
C ARG A 376 -42.73 -37.22 -0.05
N LEU A 377 -41.49 -37.70 -0.08
CA LEU A 377 -41.09 -39.01 -0.62
C LEU A 377 -41.11 -40.12 0.45
N GLY A 378 -40.84 -39.77 1.71
CA GLY A 378 -41.06 -40.63 2.88
C GLY A 378 -42.48 -40.53 3.41
#